data_AF-A0A517ZFK1-F1
#
_entry.id   AF-A0A517ZFK1-F1
#
_cell.length_a   1.000
_cell.length_b   1.000
_cell.length_c   1.000
_cell.angle_alpha   90.00
_cell.angle_beta   90.00
_cell.angle_gamma   90.00
#
_symmetry.space_group_name_H-M   'P 1'
#
loop_
_entity.id
_entity.type
_entity.pdbx_description
1 polymer ?
#
loop_
_entity_poly.entity_id
_entity_poly.type
_entity_poly.pdbx_seq_one_letter_code
_entity_poly.pdbx_strand_id
1 'polypeptide(L)'
;MPQNPTPAERQLSVTRRRNAVLVLLMLWTFLYNVLIKQQEPLAAFFGILDTVSDDFVMGALLTVTLGSLIVVVFGLTKLYTQMIANVHSFRILETIVYEDLCGGRVRAGLGRLLNLQDQPLPEKICPLRPSSIVFCSGLIYAMSWIYVILFSEALFFVSWSAGVDLPVNEKNVLLLPTLALAIPFSARVMAYLRYPYAQDYADFMPGALFVLLLVAALGYLFGSPDQEFFLLRVTRNEDYLFSLLTNGVFLAFIPVFFELMFWMFELGRDADPGDPAAASVGEDTARSPSG
;
A
#
# COMPACT_ATOMS: atom_id res chain seq x y z
N MET A 1 28.64 -29.82 -25.87
CA MET A 1 27.36 -29.86 -25.11
C MET A 1 27.70 -30.20 -23.67
N PRO A 2 27.43 -29.36 -22.67
CA PRO A 2 27.68 -29.72 -21.28
C PRO A 2 26.75 -30.88 -20.90
N GLN A 3 27.34 -32.03 -20.56
CA GLN A 3 26.61 -33.20 -20.07
C GLN A 3 25.85 -32.81 -18.79
N ASN A 4 24.56 -33.14 -18.74
CA ASN A 4 23.76 -32.91 -17.55
C ASN A 4 24.37 -33.70 -16.38
N PRO A 5 24.69 -33.06 -15.24
CA PRO A 5 25.37 -33.71 -14.14
C PRO A 5 24.53 -34.84 -13.56
N THR A 6 25.19 -35.95 -13.24
CA THR A 6 24.56 -37.13 -12.66
C THR A 6 23.94 -36.82 -11.28
N PRO A 7 22.96 -37.60 -10.79
CA PRO A 7 22.32 -37.37 -9.49
C PRO A 7 23.30 -37.32 -8.32
N ALA A 8 24.36 -38.15 -8.38
CA ALA A 8 25.43 -38.20 -7.38
C ALA A 8 26.31 -36.92 -7.40
N GLU A 9 26.66 -36.41 -8.60
CA GLU A 9 27.40 -35.15 -8.75
C GLU A 9 26.57 -33.95 -8.27
N ARG A 10 25.24 -33.95 -8.50
CA ARG A 10 24.35 -32.93 -7.93
C ARG A 10 24.36 -32.97 -6.41
N GLN A 11 24.23 -34.15 -5.79
CA GLN A 11 24.23 -34.29 -4.33
C GLN A 11 25.56 -33.86 -3.69
N LEU A 12 26.70 -34.24 -4.29
CA LEU A 12 28.04 -33.78 -3.86
C LEU A 12 28.18 -32.26 -3.99
N SER A 13 27.69 -31.66 -5.08
CA SER A 13 27.73 -30.21 -5.28
C SER A 13 26.84 -29.45 -4.29
N VAL A 14 25.69 -30.01 -3.90
CA VAL A 14 24.78 -29.43 -2.89
C VAL A 14 25.41 -29.54 -1.50
N THR A 15 26.00 -30.67 -1.18
CA THR A 15 26.67 -30.90 0.12
C THR A 15 27.87 -29.98 0.29
N ARG A 16 28.69 -29.82 -0.76
CA ARG A 16 29.83 -28.90 -0.75
C ARG A 16 29.39 -27.45 -0.60
N ARG A 17 28.32 -27.04 -1.30
CA ARG A 17 27.73 -25.70 -1.15
C ARG A 17 27.17 -25.48 0.25
N ARG A 18 26.44 -26.44 0.82
CA ARG A 18 25.91 -26.37 2.19
C ARG A 18 27.02 -26.22 3.22
N ASN A 19 28.07 -27.02 3.10
CA ASN A 19 29.21 -26.96 4.02
C ASN A 19 29.97 -25.63 3.88
N ALA A 20 30.14 -25.11 2.65
CA ALA A 20 30.75 -23.80 2.44
C ALA A 20 29.92 -22.67 3.09
N VAL A 21 28.59 -22.71 2.96
CA VAL A 21 27.68 -21.76 3.61
C VAL A 21 27.77 -21.87 5.14
N LEU A 22 27.79 -23.09 5.70
CA LEU A 22 27.93 -23.29 7.15
C LEU A 22 29.25 -22.73 7.68
N VAL A 23 30.37 -23.01 7.00
CA VAL A 23 31.68 -22.48 7.41
C VAL A 23 31.71 -20.95 7.33
N LEU A 24 31.14 -20.37 6.26
CA LEU A 24 31.03 -18.92 6.13
C LEU A 24 30.20 -18.31 7.26
N LEU A 25 29.07 -18.94 7.61
CA LEU A 25 28.17 -18.47 8.65
C LEU A 25 28.84 -18.57 10.04
N MET A 26 29.53 -19.67 10.32
CA MET A 26 30.33 -19.83 11.56
C MET A 26 31.47 -18.80 11.64
N LEU A 27 32.21 -18.59 10.55
CA LEU A 27 33.29 -17.61 10.49
C LEU A 27 32.76 -16.19 10.73
N TRP A 28 31.63 -15.85 10.11
CA TRP A 28 30.98 -14.55 10.29
C TRP A 28 30.48 -14.35 11.72
N THR A 29 29.86 -15.37 12.32
CA THR A 29 29.39 -15.31 13.71
C THR A 29 30.56 -15.15 14.68
N PHE A 30 31.66 -15.86 14.43
CA PHE A 30 32.89 -15.69 15.21
C PHE A 30 33.46 -14.28 15.10
N LEU A 31 33.55 -13.73 13.88
CA LEU A 31 33.97 -12.34 13.65
C LEU A 31 33.04 -11.34 14.34
N TYR A 32 31.72 -11.56 14.30
CA TYR A 32 30.74 -10.74 15.00
C TYR A 32 30.96 -10.75 16.52
N ASN A 33 31.23 -11.92 17.10
CA ASN A 33 31.50 -12.04 18.54
C ASN A 33 32.79 -11.34 18.97
N VAL A 34 33.84 -11.42 18.15
CA VAL A 34 35.11 -10.75 18.44
C VAL A 34 35.01 -9.24 18.22
N LEU A 35 34.38 -8.80 17.12
CA LEU A 35 34.38 -7.39 16.71
C LEU A 35 33.28 -6.56 17.39
N ILE A 36 32.07 -7.12 17.49
CA ILE A 36 30.88 -6.41 18.00
C ILE A 36 30.68 -6.69 19.49
N LYS A 37 30.73 -7.96 19.91
CA LYS A 37 30.59 -8.32 21.34
C LYS A 37 31.89 -8.16 22.15
N GLN A 38 33.02 -7.87 21.49
CA GLN A 38 34.34 -7.71 22.12
C GLN A 38 34.74 -8.90 23.03
N GLN A 39 34.32 -10.12 22.66
CA GLN A 39 34.66 -11.32 23.42
C GLN A 39 36.07 -11.80 23.10
N GLU A 40 36.76 -12.36 24.10
CA GLU A 40 38.02 -13.06 23.85
C GLU A 40 37.81 -14.22 22.86
N PRO A 41 38.81 -14.56 22.01
CA PRO A 41 38.63 -15.52 20.91
C PRO A 41 38.08 -16.89 21.35
N LEU A 42 38.42 -17.34 22.55
CA LEU A 42 38.00 -18.63 23.08
C LEU A 42 36.54 -18.60 23.55
N ALA A 43 36.13 -17.51 24.20
CA ALA A 43 34.72 -17.27 24.56
C ALA A 43 33.85 -17.03 23.31
N ALA A 44 34.39 -16.31 22.31
CA ALA A 44 33.72 -16.02 21.05
C ALA A 44 33.40 -17.29 20.24
N PHE A 45 34.26 -18.31 20.29
CA PHE A 45 34.06 -19.60 19.64
C PHE A 45 32.93 -20.41 20.28
N PHE A 46 32.88 -20.48 21.61
CA PHE A 46 31.79 -21.18 22.31
C PHE A 46 30.47 -20.40 22.29
N GLY A 47 30.53 -19.07 22.21
CA GLY A 47 29.37 -18.19 22.07
C GLY A 47 28.75 -18.14 20.67
N ILE A 48 29.27 -18.90 19.68
CA ILE A 48 28.70 -18.94 18.33
C ILE A 48 27.24 -19.41 18.37
N LEU A 49 26.94 -20.45 19.14
CA LEU A 49 25.58 -21.02 19.18
C LEU A 49 24.57 -20.04 19.77
N ASP A 50 24.93 -19.39 20.88
CA ASP A 50 24.09 -18.40 21.56
C ASP A 50 23.89 -17.16 20.69
N THR A 51 24.92 -16.73 19.96
CA THR A 51 24.81 -15.56 19.06
C THR A 51 23.94 -15.86 17.84
N VAL A 52 24.02 -17.08 17.30
CA VAL A 52 23.12 -17.52 16.23
C VAL A 52 21.67 -17.56 16.73
N SER A 53 21.43 -18.13 17.92
CA SER A 53 20.10 -18.27 18.50
C SER A 53 19.49 -16.93 18.93
N ASP A 54 20.22 -16.10 19.66
CA ASP A 54 19.61 -14.97 20.36
C ASP A 54 19.72 -13.67 19.55
N ASP A 55 20.86 -13.42 18.90
CA ASP A 55 21.03 -12.17 18.15
C ASP A 55 20.60 -12.31 16.70
N PHE A 56 21.07 -13.36 16.01
CA PHE A 56 20.79 -13.51 14.58
C PHE A 56 19.35 -13.97 14.34
N VAL A 57 18.83 -14.97 15.05
CA VAL A 57 17.44 -15.41 14.84
C VAL A 57 16.45 -14.34 15.32
N MET A 58 16.67 -13.70 16.47
CA MET A 58 15.78 -12.62 16.90
C MET A 58 15.88 -11.41 15.96
N GLY A 59 17.09 -10.98 15.62
CA GLY A 59 17.30 -9.89 14.65
C GLY A 59 16.69 -10.18 13.28
N ALA A 60 16.82 -11.42 12.78
CA ALA A 60 16.20 -11.86 11.54
C ALA A 60 14.67 -11.91 11.66
N LEU A 61 14.13 -12.42 12.77
CA LEU A 61 12.69 -12.46 13.01
C LEU A 61 12.09 -11.05 13.02
N LEU A 62 12.72 -10.12 13.73
CA LEU A 62 12.30 -8.72 13.77
C LEU A 62 12.36 -8.09 12.38
N THR A 63 13.45 -8.30 11.65
CA THR A 63 13.64 -7.77 10.29
C THR A 63 12.61 -8.32 9.31
N VAL A 64 12.35 -9.65 9.35
CA VAL A 64 11.33 -10.29 8.50
C VAL A 64 9.93 -9.82 8.86
N THR A 65 9.63 -9.68 10.15
CA THR A 65 8.32 -9.21 10.62
C THR A 65 8.07 -7.78 10.17
N LEU A 66 9.02 -6.88 10.41
CA LEU A 66 8.94 -5.47 10.00
C LEU A 66 8.91 -5.33 8.47
N GLY A 67 9.78 -6.06 7.77
CA GLY A 67 9.81 -6.08 6.30
C GLY A 67 8.49 -6.56 5.70
N SER A 68 7.89 -7.61 6.27
CA SER A 68 6.58 -8.11 5.84
C SER A 68 5.48 -7.09 6.10
N LEU A 69 5.48 -6.43 7.26
CA LEU A 69 4.52 -5.37 7.58
C LEU A 69 4.61 -4.20 6.59
N ILE A 70 5.83 -3.77 6.26
CA ILE A 70 6.07 -2.70 5.27
C ILE A 70 5.51 -3.10 3.91
N VAL A 71 5.78 -4.33 3.45
CA VAL A 71 5.27 -4.83 2.17
C VAL A 71 3.74 -4.84 2.15
N VAL A 72 3.10 -5.24 3.25
CA VAL A 72 1.64 -5.25 3.36
C VAL A 72 1.07 -3.84 3.30
N VAL A 73 1.58 -2.91 4.11
CA VAL A 73 1.09 -1.51 4.13
C VAL A 73 1.33 -0.83 2.79
N PHE A 74 2.52 -0.99 2.22
CA PHE A 74 2.85 -0.45 0.90
C PHE A 74 1.96 -1.05 -0.18
N GLY A 75 1.75 -2.38 -0.18
CA GLY A 75 0.87 -3.06 -1.13
C GLY A 75 -0.57 -2.58 -1.07
N LEU A 76 -1.12 -2.41 0.13
CA LEU A 76 -2.49 -1.87 0.33
C LEU A 76 -2.60 -0.42 -0.15
N THR A 77 -1.62 0.41 0.18
CA THR A 77 -1.60 1.82 -0.22
C THR A 77 -1.45 1.94 -1.75
N LYS A 78 -0.58 1.11 -2.35
CA LYS A 78 -0.39 1.07 -3.81
C LYS A 78 -1.64 0.56 -4.54
N LEU A 79 -2.30 -0.48 -4.02
CA LEU A 79 -3.55 -0.97 -4.58
C LEU A 79 -4.61 0.13 -4.60
N TYR A 80 -4.74 0.88 -3.50
CA TYR A 80 -5.68 1.99 -3.46
C TYR A 80 -5.32 3.11 -4.43
N THR A 81 -4.03 3.46 -4.54
CA THR A 81 -3.62 4.53 -5.46
C THR A 81 -3.86 4.14 -6.91
N GLN A 82 -3.68 2.87 -7.27
CA GLN A 82 -4.12 2.32 -8.55
C GLN A 82 -5.64 2.44 -8.73
N MET A 83 -6.41 2.13 -7.69
CA MET A 83 -7.88 2.21 -7.73
C MET A 83 -8.38 3.64 -7.98
N ILE A 84 -7.86 4.63 -7.26
CA ILE A 84 -8.29 6.02 -7.41
C ILE A 84 -7.80 6.66 -8.72
N ALA A 85 -6.60 6.31 -9.19
CA ALA A 85 -6.02 6.92 -10.38
C ALA A 85 -6.62 6.41 -11.70
N ASN A 86 -7.26 5.25 -11.70
CA ASN A 86 -7.93 4.69 -12.88
C ASN A 86 -9.44 4.65 -12.70
N VAL A 87 -10.16 5.30 -13.61
CA VAL A 87 -11.64 5.39 -13.60
C VAL A 87 -12.30 4.01 -13.76
N HIS A 88 -11.67 3.09 -14.49
CA HIS A 88 -12.17 1.73 -14.75
C HIS A 88 -11.88 0.72 -13.62
N SER A 89 -11.17 1.13 -12.57
CA SER A 89 -10.68 0.23 -11.52
C SER A 89 -11.76 -0.60 -10.86
N PHE A 90 -12.95 -0.03 -10.62
CA PHE A 90 -14.04 -0.73 -9.95
C PHE A 90 -14.70 -1.79 -10.84
N ARG A 91 -14.69 -1.59 -12.16
CA ARG A 91 -15.12 -2.62 -13.12
C ARG A 91 -14.10 -3.75 -13.21
N ILE A 92 -12.80 -3.43 -13.23
CA ILE A 92 -11.73 -4.42 -13.18
C ILE A 92 -11.83 -5.24 -11.89
N LEU A 93 -12.07 -4.57 -10.76
CA LEU A 93 -12.25 -5.20 -9.46
C LEU A 93 -13.45 -6.16 -9.44
N GLU A 94 -14.60 -5.75 -9.99
CA GLU A 94 -15.76 -6.64 -10.13
C GLU A 94 -15.41 -7.93 -10.87
N THR A 95 -14.70 -7.81 -12.00
CA THR A 95 -14.26 -8.97 -12.80
C THR A 95 -13.34 -9.89 -11.97
N ILE A 96 -12.34 -9.33 -11.29
CA ILE A 96 -11.41 -10.12 -10.46
C ILE A 96 -12.15 -10.82 -9.30
N VAL A 97 -13.06 -10.12 -8.62
CA VAL A 97 -13.81 -10.68 -7.48
C VAL A 97 -14.73 -11.82 -7.92
N TYR A 98 -15.51 -11.63 -8.97
CA TYR A 98 -16.49 -12.64 -9.37
C TYR A 98 -15.91 -13.75 -10.23
N GLU A 99 -14.96 -13.48 -11.12
CA GLU A 99 -14.42 -14.49 -12.03
C GLU A 99 -13.27 -15.29 -11.43
N ASP A 100 -12.45 -14.68 -10.57
CA ASP A 100 -11.27 -15.35 -10.01
C ASP A 100 -11.45 -15.75 -8.55
N LEU A 101 -11.86 -14.81 -7.69
CA LEU A 101 -11.98 -15.09 -6.24
C LEU A 101 -13.18 -16.00 -5.94
N CYS A 102 -14.38 -15.67 -6.43
CA CYS A 102 -15.56 -16.54 -6.28
C CYS A 102 -15.44 -17.84 -7.10
N GLY A 103 -14.61 -17.85 -8.16
CA GLY A 103 -14.31 -19.03 -8.97
C GLY A 103 -13.27 -19.98 -8.36
N GLY A 104 -12.76 -19.71 -7.15
CA GLY A 104 -11.78 -20.55 -6.45
C GLY A 104 -10.33 -20.37 -6.91
N ARG A 105 -10.05 -19.45 -7.85
CA ARG A 105 -8.71 -19.14 -8.37
C ARG A 105 -8.03 -18.02 -7.58
N VAL A 106 -7.95 -18.20 -6.26
CA VAL A 106 -7.50 -17.15 -5.31
C VAL A 106 -6.09 -16.63 -5.64
N ARG A 107 -5.15 -17.50 -6.03
CA ARG A 107 -3.78 -17.07 -6.37
C ARG A 107 -3.73 -16.19 -7.63
N ALA A 108 -4.51 -16.53 -8.65
CA ALA A 108 -4.60 -15.74 -9.87
C ALA A 108 -5.29 -14.39 -9.59
N GLY A 109 -6.38 -14.41 -8.82
CA GLY A 109 -7.08 -13.19 -8.41
C GLY A 109 -6.19 -12.24 -7.60
N LEU A 110 -5.41 -12.75 -6.65
CA LEU A 110 -4.48 -11.93 -5.86
C LEU A 110 -3.37 -11.32 -6.73
N GLY A 111 -2.82 -12.09 -7.67
CA GLY A 111 -1.80 -11.61 -8.61
C GLY A 111 -2.34 -10.51 -9.52
N ARG A 112 -3.57 -10.65 -10.03
CA ARG A 112 -4.24 -9.64 -10.85
C ARG A 112 -4.61 -8.38 -10.05
N LEU A 113 -4.99 -8.55 -8.77
CA LEU A 113 -5.28 -7.44 -7.88
C LEU A 113 -4.04 -6.57 -7.64
N LEU A 114 -2.87 -7.17 -7.46
CA LEU A 114 -1.60 -6.45 -7.27
C LEU A 114 -1.13 -5.69 -8.53
N ASN A 115 -1.53 -6.16 -9.72
CA ASN A 115 -1.19 -5.57 -11.01
C ASN A 115 -2.45 -5.04 -11.72
N LEU A 116 -3.20 -4.17 -11.04
CA LEU A 116 -4.48 -3.67 -11.53
C LEU A 116 -4.32 -2.77 -12.77
N GLN A 117 -3.18 -2.10 -12.91
CA GLN A 117 -2.82 -1.25 -14.06
C GLN A 117 -2.60 -2.04 -15.35
N ASP A 118 -2.14 -3.29 -15.26
CA ASP A 118 -1.82 -4.13 -16.41
C ASP A 118 -3.05 -4.90 -16.93
N GLN A 119 -4.22 -4.70 -16.32
CA GLN A 119 -5.45 -5.36 -16.73
C GLN A 119 -6.03 -4.71 -17.99
N PRO A 120 -6.66 -5.49 -18.89
CA PRO A 120 -7.33 -4.93 -20.05
C PRO A 120 -8.43 -3.96 -19.62
N LEU A 121 -8.41 -2.76 -20.19
CA LEU A 121 -9.38 -1.71 -19.92
C LEU A 121 -10.77 -2.17 -20.40
N PRO A 122 -11.77 -2.27 -19.52
CA PRO A 122 -13.12 -2.64 -19.91
C PRO A 122 -13.80 -1.49 -20.67
N GLU A 123 -14.63 -1.82 -21.66
CA GLU A 123 -15.40 -0.83 -22.45
C GLU A 123 -16.32 0.04 -21.57
N LYS A 124 -16.82 -0.53 -20.46
CA LYS A 124 -17.69 0.16 -19.51
C LYS A 124 -16.94 0.54 -18.24
N ILE A 125 -17.27 1.72 -17.71
CA ILE A 125 -16.68 2.28 -16.51
C ILE A 125 -17.40 1.78 -15.24
N CYS A 126 -18.73 1.71 -15.27
CA CYS A 126 -19.55 1.37 -14.11
C CYS A 126 -19.63 -0.16 -13.88
N PRO A 127 -19.62 -0.65 -12.62
CA PRO A 127 -19.91 -2.04 -12.31
C PRO A 127 -21.30 -2.47 -12.82
N LEU A 128 -21.41 -3.69 -13.33
CA LEU A 128 -22.66 -4.17 -13.95
C LEU A 128 -23.69 -4.63 -12.92
N ARG A 129 -23.24 -5.17 -11.78
CA ARG A 129 -24.13 -5.76 -10.77
C ARG A 129 -24.38 -4.79 -9.62
N PRO A 130 -25.61 -4.70 -9.09
CA PRO A 130 -25.92 -3.85 -7.94
C PRO A 130 -25.15 -4.29 -6.68
N SER A 131 -24.89 -5.59 -6.51
CA SER A 131 -24.06 -6.11 -5.42
C SER A 131 -22.61 -5.63 -5.52
N SER A 132 -22.07 -5.51 -6.73
CA SER A 132 -20.72 -4.98 -6.97
C SER A 132 -20.64 -3.49 -6.67
N ILE A 133 -21.68 -2.71 -6.99
CA ILE A 133 -21.77 -1.29 -6.64
C ILE A 133 -21.70 -1.14 -5.12
N VAL A 134 -22.54 -1.86 -4.36
CA VAL A 134 -22.53 -1.83 -2.89
C VAL A 134 -21.17 -2.24 -2.32
N PHE A 135 -20.57 -3.30 -2.86
CA PHE A 135 -19.24 -3.75 -2.46
C PHE A 135 -18.17 -2.69 -2.73
N CYS A 136 -18.14 -2.11 -3.93
CA CYS A 136 -17.17 -1.07 -4.30
C CYS A 136 -17.36 0.19 -3.45
N SER A 137 -18.60 0.62 -3.20
CA SER A 137 -18.89 1.75 -2.30
C SER A 137 -18.42 1.48 -0.87
N GLY A 138 -18.65 0.27 -0.35
CA GLY A 138 -18.15 -0.15 0.97
C GLY A 138 -16.62 -0.17 1.04
N LEU A 139 -15.96 -0.62 -0.04
CA LEU A 139 -14.51 -0.61 -0.13
C LEU A 139 -13.96 0.82 -0.18
N ILE A 140 -14.53 1.71 -0.98
CA ILE A 140 -14.15 3.13 -1.03
C ILE A 140 -14.31 3.77 0.35
N TYR A 141 -15.41 3.48 1.04
CA TYR A 141 -15.68 4.01 2.38
C TYR A 141 -14.64 3.54 3.39
N ALA A 142 -14.36 2.23 3.44
CA ALA A 142 -13.38 1.66 4.35
C ALA A 142 -11.97 2.22 4.08
N MET A 143 -11.59 2.34 2.81
CA MET A 143 -10.31 2.91 2.45
C MET A 143 -10.24 4.41 2.77
N SER A 144 -11.32 5.16 2.56
CA SER A 144 -11.36 6.58 2.92
C SER A 144 -11.07 6.80 4.41
N TRP A 145 -11.57 5.93 5.30
CA TRP A 145 -11.22 5.96 6.72
C TRP A 145 -9.74 5.69 6.98
N ILE A 146 -9.17 4.69 6.33
CA ILE A 146 -7.74 4.37 6.45
C ILE A 146 -6.90 5.60 6.06
N TYR A 147 -7.25 6.27 4.96
CA TYR A 147 -6.57 7.48 4.53
C TYR A 147 -6.79 8.65 5.47
N VAL A 148 -8.01 8.89 5.94
CA VAL A 148 -8.29 9.94 6.94
C VAL A 148 -7.38 9.76 8.16
N ILE A 149 -7.25 8.55 8.68
CA ILE A 149 -6.43 8.27 9.87
C ILE A 149 -4.94 8.42 9.54
N LEU A 150 -4.45 7.69 8.52
CA LEU A 150 -3.03 7.65 8.17
C LEU A 150 -2.51 9.00 7.65
N PHE A 151 -3.25 9.67 6.77
CA PHE A 151 -2.84 10.96 6.23
C PHE A 151 -3.02 12.11 7.22
N SER A 152 -3.95 12.03 8.17
CA SER A 152 -3.97 13.02 9.26
C SER A 152 -2.72 12.91 10.12
N GLU A 153 -2.34 11.70 10.51
CA GLU A 153 -1.11 11.46 11.26
C GLU A 153 0.12 11.91 10.47
N ALA A 154 0.16 11.57 9.18
CA ALA A 154 1.18 12.00 8.23
C ALA A 154 1.35 13.52 8.19
N LEU A 155 0.27 14.25 7.92
CA LEU A 155 0.31 15.70 7.74
C LEU A 155 0.66 16.41 9.04
N PHE A 156 0.19 15.88 10.18
CA PHE A 156 0.56 16.39 11.49
C PHE A 156 2.07 16.27 11.72
N PHE A 157 2.59 15.07 11.47
CA PHE A 157 4.00 14.77 11.63
C PHE A 157 4.88 15.61 10.69
N VAL A 158 4.50 15.75 9.42
CA VAL A 158 5.24 16.62 8.47
C VAL A 158 5.27 18.06 8.96
N SER A 159 4.13 18.59 9.41
CA SER A 159 4.04 19.98 9.89
C SER A 159 4.92 20.19 11.12
N TRP A 160 4.85 19.26 12.08
CA TRP A 160 5.72 19.27 13.25
C TRP A 160 7.20 19.19 12.86
N SER A 161 7.58 18.28 11.95
CA SER A 161 8.97 18.11 11.50
C SER A 161 9.51 19.34 10.76
N ALA A 162 8.63 20.16 10.17
CA ALA A 162 8.96 21.44 9.57
C ALA A 162 9.04 22.59 10.59
N GLY A 163 8.89 22.32 11.88
CA GLY A 163 8.87 23.33 12.96
C GLY A 163 7.56 24.11 13.07
N VAL A 164 6.49 23.63 12.45
CA VAL A 164 5.16 24.24 12.51
C VAL A 164 4.35 23.56 13.61
N ASP A 165 4.09 24.29 14.69
CA ASP A 165 3.17 23.83 15.74
C ASP A 165 1.71 24.01 15.27
N LEU A 166 0.99 22.90 15.17
CA LEU A 166 -0.42 22.87 14.80
C LEU A 166 -1.27 22.70 16.07
N PRO A 167 -1.87 23.78 16.61
CA PRO A 167 -2.74 23.67 17.76
C PRO A 167 -3.99 22.87 17.40
N VAL A 168 -4.17 21.72 18.06
CA VAL A 168 -5.36 20.86 17.89
C VAL A 168 -6.40 21.27 18.91
N ASN A 169 -7.44 21.93 18.41
CA ASN A 169 -8.56 22.46 19.18
C ASN A 169 -9.87 21.92 18.60
N GLU A 170 -10.98 21.98 19.35
CA GLU A 170 -12.31 21.54 18.86
C GLU A 170 -12.69 22.12 17.50
N LYS A 171 -12.32 23.37 17.26
CA LYS A 171 -12.62 24.09 16.01
C LYS A 171 -11.83 23.60 14.80
N ASN A 172 -10.65 23.01 15.03
CA ASN A 172 -9.66 22.70 13.99
C ASN A 172 -9.36 21.20 13.86
N VAL A 173 -9.91 20.36 14.75
CA VAL A 173 -9.68 18.89 14.77
C VAL A 173 -10.03 18.21 13.44
N LEU A 174 -10.93 18.82 12.66
CA LEU A 174 -11.37 18.30 11.36
C LEU A 174 -10.61 18.87 10.17
N LEU A 175 -9.84 19.94 10.34
CA LEU A 175 -9.10 20.56 9.24
C LEU A 175 -8.09 19.56 8.67
N LEU A 176 -7.37 18.88 9.56
CA LEU A 176 -6.34 17.93 9.18
C LEU A 176 -6.92 16.67 8.50
N PRO A 177 -7.96 16.00 9.04
CA PRO A 177 -8.72 14.98 8.32
C PRO A 177 -9.27 15.40 6.96
N THR A 178 -9.74 16.63 6.84
CA THR A 178 -10.28 17.15 5.57
C THR A 178 -9.18 17.30 4.52
N LEU A 179 -8.03 17.87 4.92
CA LEU A 179 -6.85 17.98 4.05
C LEU A 179 -6.29 16.60 3.67
N ALA A 180 -6.24 15.68 4.65
CA ALA A 180 -5.82 14.31 4.47
C ALA A 180 -6.66 13.58 3.40
N LEU A 181 -7.97 13.80 3.37
CA LEU A 181 -8.87 13.24 2.38
C LEU A 181 -8.80 13.95 1.02
N ALA A 182 -8.55 15.26 1.02
CA ALA A 182 -8.47 16.07 -0.20
C ALA A 182 -7.36 15.59 -1.15
N ILE A 183 -6.25 15.08 -0.61
CA ILE A 183 -5.11 14.53 -1.39
C ILE A 183 -5.56 13.36 -2.28
N PRO A 184 -6.01 12.20 -1.75
CA PRO A 184 -6.47 11.10 -2.59
C PRO A 184 -7.71 11.45 -3.41
N PHE A 185 -8.58 12.31 -2.90
CA PHE A 185 -9.76 12.77 -3.65
C PHE A 185 -9.36 13.57 -4.89
N SER A 186 -8.36 14.44 -4.80
CA SER A 186 -7.84 15.19 -5.95
C SER A 186 -7.26 14.27 -7.03
N ALA A 187 -6.57 13.19 -6.64
CA ALA A 187 -6.10 12.16 -7.58
C ALA A 187 -7.28 11.53 -8.33
N ARG A 188 -8.39 11.28 -7.62
CA ARG A 188 -9.61 10.74 -8.22
C ARG A 188 -10.28 11.73 -9.17
N VAL A 189 -10.34 13.01 -8.80
CA VAL A 189 -10.86 14.08 -9.68
C VAL A 189 -10.00 14.22 -10.93
N MET A 190 -8.67 14.16 -10.80
CA MET A 190 -7.76 14.14 -11.95
C MET A 190 -8.06 12.94 -12.87
N ALA A 191 -8.36 11.77 -12.30
CA ALA A 191 -8.77 10.60 -13.07
C ALA A 191 -10.09 10.82 -13.81
N TYR A 192 -11.12 11.41 -13.15
CA TYR A 192 -12.38 11.76 -13.82
C TYR A 192 -12.19 12.70 -15.01
N LEU A 193 -11.26 13.65 -14.88
CA LEU A 193 -10.89 14.59 -15.94
C LEU A 193 -9.95 13.98 -17.00
N ARG A 194 -9.58 12.70 -16.86
CA ARG A 194 -8.61 11.98 -17.70
C ARG A 194 -7.27 12.71 -17.80
N TYR A 195 -6.84 13.33 -16.69
CA TYR A 195 -5.57 14.03 -16.61
C TYR A 195 -4.40 13.04 -16.68
N PRO A 196 -3.40 13.24 -17.56
CA PRO A 196 -2.38 12.23 -17.84
C PRO A 196 -1.49 11.91 -16.64
N TYR A 197 -1.32 12.85 -15.71
CA TYR A 197 -0.46 12.69 -14.53
C TYR A 197 -1.22 12.22 -13.28
N ALA A 198 -2.47 11.76 -13.42
CA ALA A 198 -3.26 11.28 -12.27
C ALA A 198 -2.57 10.11 -11.55
N GLN A 199 -1.93 9.21 -12.30
CA GLN A 199 -1.18 8.08 -11.74
C GLN A 199 0.10 8.53 -11.04
N ASP A 200 0.87 9.43 -11.63
CA ASP A 200 2.11 9.96 -11.03
C ASP A 200 1.81 10.71 -9.72
N TYR A 201 0.73 11.49 -9.71
CA TYR A 201 0.24 12.15 -8.50
C TYR A 201 -0.19 11.13 -7.44
N ALA A 202 -0.91 10.06 -7.86
CA ALA A 202 -1.34 9.04 -6.92
C ALA A 202 -0.18 8.22 -6.36
N ASP A 203 0.88 8.01 -7.14
CA ASP A 203 2.06 7.25 -6.76
C ASP A 203 3.00 7.97 -5.78
N PHE A 204 2.79 9.28 -5.57
CA PHE A 204 3.43 10.02 -4.50
C PHE A 204 2.98 9.56 -3.10
N MET A 205 1.72 9.15 -2.96
CA MET A 205 1.09 8.84 -1.66
C MET A 205 1.76 7.68 -0.90
N PRO A 206 2.04 6.50 -1.50
CA PRO A 206 2.72 5.40 -0.81
C PRO A 206 4.16 5.77 -0.42
N GLY A 207 4.84 6.58 -1.24
CA GLY A 207 6.19 7.08 -0.93
C GLY A 207 6.20 8.00 0.28
N ALA A 208 5.27 8.95 0.35
CA ALA A 208 5.11 9.83 1.51
C ALA A 208 4.82 9.03 2.79
N LEU A 209 3.87 8.08 2.73
CA LEU A 209 3.53 7.22 3.87
C LEU A 209 4.73 6.38 4.33
N PHE A 210 5.53 5.86 3.40
CA PHE A 210 6.74 5.09 3.74
C PHE A 210 7.77 5.92 4.50
N VAL A 211 8.06 7.13 4.02
CA VAL A 211 8.98 8.05 4.72
C VAL A 211 8.48 8.32 6.13
N LEU A 212 7.18 8.54 6.30
CA LEU A 212 6.57 8.81 7.60
C LEU A 212 6.67 7.66 8.58
N LEU A 213 6.39 6.43 8.13
CA LEU A 213 6.56 5.23 8.95
C LEU A 213 8.01 5.05 9.40
N LEU A 214 8.97 5.37 8.52
CA LEU A 214 10.39 5.32 8.85
C LEU A 214 10.75 6.34 9.94
N VAL A 215 10.35 7.60 9.78
CA VAL A 215 10.67 8.64 10.77
C VAL A 215 9.95 8.38 12.10
N ALA A 216 8.69 7.92 12.06
CA ALA A 216 7.94 7.53 13.26
C ALA A 216 8.65 6.38 14.01
N ALA A 217 9.07 5.33 13.29
CA ALA A 217 9.79 4.20 13.88
C ALA A 217 11.14 4.63 14.48
N LEU A 218 11.89 5.51 13.81
CA LEU A 218 13.16 6.03 14.31
C LEU A 218 12.97 6.86 15.58
N GLY A 219 12.04 7.81 15.60
CA GLY A 219 11.86 8.63 16.80
C GLY A 219 11.26 7.85 17.98
N TYR A 220 10.47 6.79 17.73
CA TYR A 220 10.09 5.84 18.77
C TYR A 220 11.30 5.08 19.33
N LEU A 221 12.18 4.57 18.44
CA LEU A 221 13.37 3.81 18.82
C LEU A 221 14.35 4.64 19.66
N PHE A 222 14.50 5.93 19.35
CA PHE A 222 15.40 6.83 20.06
C PHE A 222 14.72 7.59 21.22
N GLY A 223 13.46 7.26 21.55
CA GLY A 223 12.74 7.85 22.68
C GLY A 223 12.67 9.37 22.61
N SER A 224 12.50 9.93 21.41
CA SER A 224 12.50 11.38 21.22
C SER A 224 11.30 12.00 21.95
N PRO A 225 11.54 12.84 22.98
CA PRO A 225 10.47 13.42 23.80
C PRO A 225 9.63 14.45 23.03
N ASP A 226 10.09 14.89 21.87
CA ASP A 226 9.44 15.91 21.05
C ASP A 226 8.40 15.32 20.08
N GLN A 227 8.23 13.99 20.01
CA GLN A 227 7.25 13.37 19.12
C GLN A 227 5.80 13.65 19.57
N GLU A 228 5.14 14.57 18.88
CA GLU A 228 3.70 14.74 18.98
C GLU A 228 2.98 13.95 17.90
N PHE A 229 1.99 13.14 18.30
CA PHE A 229 1.14 12.37 17.38
C PHE A 229 -0.28 12.91 17.40
N PHE A 230 -0.88 13.05 16.22
CA PHE A 230 -2.24 13.60 16.07
C PHE A 230 -3.27 12.68 16.75
N LEU A 231 -3.22 11.38 16.41
CA LEU A 231 -4.16 10.39 16.94
C LEU A 231 -4.04 10.26 18.45
N LEU A 232 -2.83 10.34 19.01
CA LEU A 232 -2.63 10.30 20.46
C LEU A 232 -3.26 11.52 21.14
N ARG A 233 -3.14 12.71 20.56
CA ARG A 233 -3.74 13.94 21.09
C ARG A 233 -5.27 13.92 20.99
N VAL A 234 -5.82 13.40 19.89
CA VAL A 234 -7.27 13.26 19.69
C VAL A 234 -7.87 12.19 20.59
N THR A 235 -7.23 11.02 20.73
CA THR A 235 -7.76 9.91 21.56
C THR A 235 -7.70 10.18 23.05
N ARG A 236 -6.82 11.08 23.51
CA ARG A 236 -6.77 11.51 24.92
C ARG A 236 -7.90 12.46 25.31
N ASN A 237 -8.60 13.06 24.36
CA ASN A 237 -9.71 13.97 24.62
C ASN A 237 -10.99 13.38 24.00
N GLU A 238 -11.94 12.97 24.83
CA GLU A 238 -13.18 12.32 24.38
C GLU A 238 -14.01 13.21 23.44
N ASP A 239 -14.03 14.52 23.65
CA ASP A 239 -14.77 15.47 22.79
C ASP A 239 -14.14 15.53 21.40
N TYR A 240 -12.80 15.48 21.32
CA TYR A 240 -12.08 15.49 20.05
C TYR A 240 -12.27 14.18 19.30
N LEU A 241 -12.21 13.05 20.02
CA LEU A 241 -12.45 11.73 19.45
C LEU A 241 -13.88 11.60 18.93
N PHE A 242 -14.87 12.04 19.71
CA PHE A 242 -16.28 12.01 19.31
C PHE A 242 -16.53 12.90 18.08
N SER A 243 -15.94 14.10 18.07
CA SER A 243 -16.00 15.00 16.90
C SER A 243 -15.33 14.38 15.67
N LEU A 244 -14.15 13.77 15.81
CA LEU A 244 -13.45 13.10 14.72
C LEU A 244 -14.25 11.92 14.18
N LEU A 245 -14.84 11.09 15.04
CA LEU A 245 -15.63 9.92 14.61
C LEU A 245 -16.92 10.36 13.92
N THR A 246 -17.67 11.27 14.52
CA THR A 246 -18.98 11.71 14.01
C THR A 246 -18.83 12.44 12.67
N ASN A 247 -17.91 13.40 12.59
CA ASN A 247 -17.67 14.14 11.36
C ASN A 247 -16.83 13.33 10.36
N GLY A 248 -16.00 12.39 10.84
CA GLY A 248 -15.25 11.46 10.02
C GLY A 248 -16.16 10.51 9.23
N VAL A 249 -17.32 10.11 9.79
CA VAL A 249 -18.33 9.33 9.04
C VAL A 249 -18.77 10.09 7.80
N PHE A 250 -19.01 11.40 7.91
CA PHE A 250 -19.37 12.25 6.79
C PHE A 250 -18.19 12.43 5.81
N LEU A 251 -16.99 12.74 6.32
CA LEU A 251 -15.80 12.91 5.50
C LEU A 251 -15.50 11.65 4.67
N ALA A 252 -15.48 10.48 5.28
CA ALA A 252 -15.23 9.21 4.60
C ALA A 252 -16.32 8.86 3.56
N PHE A 253 -17.52 9.45 3.66
CA PHE A 253 -18.58 9.26 2.69
C PHE A 253 -18.42 10.15 1.44
N ILE A 254 -17.67 11.26 1.51
CA ILE A 254 -17.51 12.19 0.37
C ILE A 254 -17.01 11.48 -0.90
N PRO A 255 -15.93 10.66 -0.88
CA PRO A 255 -15.47 10.00 -2.10
C PRO A 255 -16.49 9.00 -2.64
N VAL A 256 -17.23 8.32 -1.75
CA VAL A 256 -18.31 7.40 -2.13
C VAL A 256 -19.42 8.14 -2.86
N PHE A 257 -19.85 9.29 -2.32
CA PHE A 257 -20.88 10.12 -2.95
C PHE A 257 -20.47 10.56 -4.36
N PHE A 258 -19.24 11.08 -4.53
CA PHE A 258 -18.77 11.51 -5.84
C PHE A 258 -18.63 10.36 -6.84
N GLU A 259 -18.17 9.19 -6.39
CA GLU A 259 -18.08 8.01 -7.24
C GLU A 259 -19.46 7.54 -7.69
N LEU A 260 -20.44 7.49 -6.78
CA LEU A 260 -21.82 7.12 -7.11
C LEU A 260 -22.44 8.11 -8.10
N MET A 261 -22.26 9.41 -7.87
CA MET A 261 -22.73 10.44 -8.81
C MET A 261 -22.10 10.25 -10.18
N PHE A 262 -20.78 10.02 -10.24
CA PHE A 262 -20.07 9.77 -11.49
C PHE A 262 -20.60 8.52 -12.22
N TRP A 263 -20.83 7.41 -11.52
CA TRP A 263 -21.45 6.22 -12.11
C TRP A 263 -22.86 6.47 -12.62
N MET A 264 -23.67 7.26 -11.91
CA MET A 264 -25.01 7.62 -12.40
C MET A 264 -24.92 8.43 -13.72
N PHE A 265 -23.98 9.37 -13.82
CA PHE A 265 -23.78 10.13 -15.06
C PHE A 265 -23.35 9.23 -16.23
N GLU A 266 -22.39 8.33 -16.02
CA GLU A 266 -21.94 7.39 -17.06
C GLU A 266 -23.05 6.40 -17.47
N LEU A 267 -23.84 5.89 -16.51
CA LEU A 267 -24.99 5.04 -16.83
C LEU A 267 -26.06 5.78 -17.65
N GLY A 268 -26.24 7.08 -17.39
CA GLY A 268 -27.11 7.94 -18.20
C GLY A 268 -26.59 8.11 -19.63
N ARG A 269 -25.27 8.28 -19.81
CA ARG A 269 -24.62 8.39 -21.12
C ARG A 269 -24.69 7.09 -21.91
N ASP A 270 -24.51 5.94 -21.26
CA ASP A 270 -24.65 4.61 -21.89
C ASP A 270 -26.09 4.31 -22.33
N ALA A 271 -27.09 4.95 -21.72
CA ALA A 271 -28.51 4.76 -22.04
C ALA A 271 -28.97 5.61 -23.25
N ASP A 272 -28.21 6.63 -23.65
CA ASP A 272 -28.53 7.51 -24.79
C ASP A 272 -27.53 7.30 -25.95
N PRO A 273 -27.82 6.37 -26.89
CA PRO A 273 -26.91 6.01 -27.98
C PRO A 273 -26.74 7.11 -29.06
N GLY A 274 -27.34 8.29 -28.88
CA GLY A 274 -27.31 9.40 -29.83
C GLY A 274 -26.17 10.42 -29.65
N ASP A 275 -25.31 10.28 -28.63
CA ASP A 275 -24.27 11.26 -28.33
C ASP A 275 -22.98 11.02 -29.17
N PRO A 276 -22.59 11.93 -30.08
CA PRO A 276 -21.43 11.76 -30.97
C PRO A 276 -20.07 11.64 -30.25
N ALA A 277 -20.00 11.89 -28.94
CA ALA A 277 -18.80 11.63 -28.14
C ALA A 277 -18.51 10.13 -27.92
N ALA A 278 -19.48 9.24 -28.14
CA ALA A 278 -19.26 7.78 -28.07
C ALA A 278 -18.58 7.21 -29.33
N ALA A 279 -18.66 7.91 -30.47
CA ALA A 279 -18.11 7.45 -31.74
C ALA A 279 -16.58 7.60 -31.84
N SER A 280 -15.95 8.43 -31.03
CA SER A 280 -14.49 8.67 -31.11
C SER A 280 -13.64 7.61 -30.40
N VAL A 281 -14.24 6.59 -29.79
CA VAL A 281 -13.49 5.52 -29.08
C VAL A 281 -13.28 4.28 -29.96
N GLY A 282 -14.02 4.13 -31.06
CA GLY A 282 -13.96 2.95 -31.93
C GLY A 282 -13.02 3.04 -33.15
N GLU A 283 -12.55 4.23 -33.54
CA GLU A 283 -11.82 4.41 -34.81
C GLU A 283 -10.29 4.29 -34.70
N ASP A 284 -9.70 4.46 -33.52
CA ASP A 284 -8.22 4.44 -33.37
C ASP A 284 -7.61 3.04 -33.19
N THR A 285 -8.42 1.99 -32.99
CA THR A 285 -7.93 0.59 -32.92
C THR A 285 -8.05 -0.17 -34.25
N ALA A 286 -8.64 0.43 -35.29
CA ALA A 286 -8.88 -0.24 -36.57
C ALA A 286 -7.88 0.13 -37.69
N ARG A 287 -6.81 0.89 -37.39
CA ARG A 287 -5.74 1.19 -38.37
C ARG A 287 -4.41 0.54 -37.98
N SER A 288 -4.36 -0.76 -38.15
CA SER A 288 -3.13 -1.44 -38.56
C SER A 288 -3.22 -1.69 -40.07
N PRO A 289 -2.38 -1.06 -40.91
CA PRO A 289 -1.99 -1.63 -42.19
C PRO A 289 -0.61 -2.27 -42.01
N SER A 290 -0.49 -3.59 -41.99
CA SER A 290 -0.10 -4.34 -43.20
C SER A 290 0.87 -3.56 -44.10
N GLY A 291 2.15 -3.81 -43.91
CA GLY A 291 3.30 -3.36 -44.70
C GLY A 291 4.56 -3.99 -44.15
#